data_AF-A0A6G6IX07-F1
#
_entry.id   AF-A0A6G6IX07-F1
#
_cell.length_a   1.000
_cell.length_b   1.000
_cell.length_c   1.000
_cell.angle_alpha   90.00
_cell.angle_beta   90.00
_cell.angle_gamma   90.00
#
_symmetry.space_group_name_H-M   'P 1'
#
loop_
_entity.id
_entity.type
_entity.pdbx_description
1 polymer ?
#
loop_
_entity_poly.entity_id
_entity_poly.type
_entity_poly.pdbx_seq_one_letter_code
_entity_poly.pdbx_strand_id
1 'polypeptide(L)'
;MSKLRFLLAGAAVFGCIAHVQAGVLSDEVDRFDGTRTIAWRTLPDGPNDFAFWAAIGIPESKAGRFYMAHLFTYGDRQFASCNETRWLLDGRRAPEIRTTYRVDRAGSNTIEYFDLADPRSMLPIIAAAKKVEFQVCTVEGRIKDADLDGIRQMLKAANP
;
A
#
# COMPACT_ATOMS: atom_id res chain seq x y z
N MET A 1 -7.25 -50.78 -46.84
CA MET A 1 -6.78 -50.97 -45.46
C MET A 1 -5.57 -50.08 -45.22
N SER A 2 -5.72 -48.99 -44.47
CA SER A 2 -4.57 -48.33 -43.84
C SER A 2 -5.09 -47.56 -42.62
N LYS A 3 -4.63 -48.00 -41.44
CA LYS A 3 -4.91 -47.37 -40.15
C LYS A 3 -3.90 -46.25 -39.96
N LEU A 4 -4.34 -45.02 -39.72
CA LEU A 4 -3.43 -43.96 -39.26
C LEU A 4 -4.03 -43.18 -38.08
N ARG A 5 -3.72 -43.74 -36.91
CA ARG A 5 -3.25 -43.13 -35.65
C ARG A 5 -3.83 -41.76 -35.24
N PHE A 6 -4.61 -41.83 -34.15
CA PHE A 6 -4.81 -40.78 -33.15
C PHE A 6 -3.50 -40.10 -32.75
N LEU A 7 -3.51 -38.76 -32.70
CA LEU A 7 -2.65 -37.97 -31.84
C LEU A 7 -3.53 -36.96 -31.09
N LEU A 8 -3.78 -37.26 -29.81
CA LEU A 8 -4.28 -36.30 -28.84
C LEU A 8 -3.19 -35.26 -28.58
N ALA A 9 -3.42 -34.01 -28.97
CA ALA A 9 -2.65 -32.87 -28.49
C ALA A 9 -3.41 -32.20 -27.33
N GLY A 10 -3.20 -32.70 -26.12
CA GLY A 10 -3.62 -32.03 -24.89
C GLY A 10 -2.65 -30.91 -24.56
N ALA A 11 -3.00 -29.67 -24.89
CA ALA A 11 -2.29 -28.50 -24.41
C ALA A 11 -2.75 -28.19 -22.98
N ALA A 12 -2.01 -28.69 -22.00
CA ALA A 12 -2.16 -28.27 -20.61
C ALA A 12 -1.64 -26.82 -20.48
N VAL A 13 -2.56 -25.86 -20.48
CA VAL A 13 -2.28 -24.48 -20.07
C VAL A 13 -2.07 -24.49 -18.56
N PHE A 14 -0.84 -24.73 -18.13
CA PHE A 14 -0.40 -24.40 -16.77
C PHE A 14 -0.30 -22.88 -16.68
N GLY A 15 -1.44 -22.24 -16.38
CA GLY A 15 -1.46 -20.85 -15.97
C GLY A 15 -0.68 -20.72 -14.67
N CYS A 16 0.49 -20.09 -14.73
CA CYS A 16 1.20 -19.62 -13.55
C CYS A 16 0.30 -18.62 -12.83
N ILE A 17 -0.41 -19.07 -11.80
CA ILE A 17 -1.10 -18.18 -10.88
C ILE A 17 0.02 -17.52 -10.07
N ALA A 18 0.49 -16.37 -10.53
CA ALA A 18 1.32 -15.50 -9.70
C ALA A 18 0.47 -15.16 -8.48
N HIS A 19 0.84 -15.70 -7.31
CA HIS A 19 0.27 -15.31 -6.04
C HIS A 19 0.69 -13.86 -5.77
N VAL A 20 -0.03 -12.91 -6.37
CA VAL A 20 0.03 -11.51 -5.96
C VAL A 20 -0.45 -11.48 -4.52
N GLN A 21 0.44 -11.14 -3.59
CA GLN A 21 0.09 -10.94 -2.20
C GLN A 21 -0.75 -9.65 -2.13
N ALA A 22 -2.05 -9.80 -2.34
CA ALA A 22 -2.98 -8.69 -2.33
C ALA A 22 -3.08 -8.12 -0.92
N GLY A 23 -3.12 -6.80 -0.81
CA GLY A 23 -3.46 -6.15 0.46
C GLY A 23 -4.83 -6.60 0.96
N VAL A 24 -5.05 -6.44 2.26
CA VAL A 24 -6.24 -6.86 2.98
C VAL A 24 -6.94 -5.63 3.53
N LEU A 25 -8.22 -5.46 3.18
CA LEU A 25 -9.11 -4.50 3.84
C LEU A 25 -9.63 -5.12 5.14
N SER A 26 -9.32 -4.51 6.27
CA SER A 26 -9.86 -4.88 7.58
C SER A 26 -10.79 -3.78 8.10
N ASP A 27 -11.88 -4.17 8.74
CA ASP A 27 -12.83 -3.29 9.43
C ASP A 27 -13.15 -3.93 10.78
N GLU A 28 -12.51 -3.41 11.83
CA GLU A 28 -12.48 -4.05 13.15
C GLU A 28 -12.92 -3.05 14.21
N VAL A 29 -13.62 -3.52 15.25
CA VAL A 29 -13.99 -2.70 16.42
C VAL A 29 -13.21 -3.23 17.63
N ASP A 30 -12.42 -2.36 18.26
CA ASP A 30 -11.76 -2.69 19.52
C ASP A 30 -12.83 -2.84 20.61
N ARG A 31 -12.88 -4.03 21.23
CA ARG A 31 -13.88 -4.37 22.25
C ARG A 31 -13.69 -3.67 23.60
N PHE A 32 -12.52 -3.07 23.83
CA PHE A 32 -12.18 -2.44 25.10
C PHE A 32 -12.46 -0.94 25.09
N ASP A 33 -12.21 -0.26 23.97
CA ASP A 33 -12.41 1.19 23.86
C ASP A 33 -13.44 1.62 22.79
N GLY A 34 -14.01 0.66 22.06
CA GLY A 34 -15.05 0.89 21.05
C GLY A 34 -14.54 1.50 19.75
N THR A 35 -13.22 1.68 19.57
CA THR A 35 -12.66 2.29 18.37
C THR A 35 -12.82 1.37 17.16
N ARG A 36 -13.56 1.85 16.14
CA ARG A 36 -13.62 1.19 14.83
C ARG A 36 -12.41 1.59 13.99
N THR A 37 -11.62 0.63 13.55
CA THR A 37 -10.48 0.84 12.66
C THR A 37 -10.74 0.20 11.31
N ILE A 38 -10.71 1.02 10.26
CA ILE A 38 -10.79 0.57 8.87
C ILE A 38 -9.41 0.76 8.25
N ALA A 39 -8.77 -0.31 7.79
CA ALA A 39 -7.40 -0.27 7.31
C ALA A 39 -7.21 -1.06 6.02
N TRP A 40 -6.43 -0.50 5.11
CA TRP A 40 -5.83 -1.24 4.00
C TRP A 40 -4.41 -1.67 4.42
N ARG A 41 -4.23 -2.97 4.62
CA ARG A 41 -2.96 -3.56 5.05
C ARG A 41 -2.28 -4.27 3.89
N THR A 42 -1.10 -3.84 3.52
CA THR A 42 -0.29 -4.42 2.43
C THR A 42 1.13 -4.68 2.91
N LEU A 43 1.91 -5.44 2.16
CA LEU A 43 3.33 -5.70 2.42
C LEU A 43 4.13 -5.47 1.13
N PRO A 44 5.41 -5.04 1.23
CA PRO A 44 6.29 -5.06 0.08
C PRO A 44 6.46 -6.48 -0.46
N ASP A 45 6.59 -6.63 -1.78
CA ASP A 45 6.70 -7.95 -2.44
C ASP A 45 8.05 -8.62 -2.13
N GLY A 46 9.04 -7.84 -1.74
CA GLY A 46 10.35 -8.31 -1.36
C GLY A 46 11.17 -7.25 -0.60
N PRO A 47 12.38 -7.61 -0.16
CA PRO A 47 13.29 -6.69 0.48
C PRO A 47 13.60 -5.50 -0.43
N ASN A 48 13.52 -4.30 0.14
CA ASN A 48 13.75 -3.01 -0.51
C ASN A 48 12.68 -2.61 -1.55
N ASP A 49 11.62 -3.40 -1.71
CA ASP A 49 10.42 -2.95 -2.40
C ASP A 49 9.60 -2.07 -1.46
N PHE A 50 8.70 -1.29 -2.03
CA PHE A 50 7.83 -0.41 -1.28
C PHE A 50 6.38 -0.89 -1.33
N ALA A 51 5.63 -0.59 -0.26
CA ALA A 51 4.19 -0.75 -0.21
C ALA A 51 3.54 0.45 0.49
N PHE A 52 2.24 0.67 0.24
CA PHE A 52 1.51 1.78 0.81
C PHE A 52 0.36 1.30 1.69
N TRP A 53 0.47 1.57 2.99
CA TRP A 53 -0.50 1.20 4.01
C TRP A 53 -1.30 2.43 4.46
N ALA A 54 -2.58 2.24 4.78
CA ALA A 54 -3.40 3.32 5.34
C ALA A 54 -4.46 2.78 6.32
N ALA A 55 -4.84 3.62 7.28
CA ALA A 55 -5.93 3.33 8.21
C ALA A 55 -6.67 4.60 8.64
N ILE A 56 -7.95 4.40 8.99
CA ILE A 56 -8.83 5.38 9.61
C ILE A 56 -9.36 4.79 10.90
N GLY A 57 -9.07 5.46 12.00
CA GLY A 57 -9.67 5.15 13.30
C GLY A 57 -10.83 6.09 13.61
N ILE A 58 -11.91 5.50 14.08
CA ILE A 58 -13.17 6.16 14.42
C ILE A 58 -13.47 5.79 15.88
N PRO A 59 -13.04 6.62 16.85
CA PRO A 59 -13.34 6.40 18.25
C PRO A 59 -14.85 6.34 18.51
N GLU A 60 -15.28 5.57 19.52
CA GLU A 60 -16.68 5.61 19.98
C GLU A 60 -17.02 6.98 20.59
N SER A 61 -16.05 7.58 21.28
CA SER A 61 -16.15 8.95 21.75
C SER A 61 -16.35 9.91 20.58
N LYS A 62 -17.01 11.06 20.80
CA LYS A 62 -17.14 12.13 19.79
C LYS A 62 -15.80 12.82 19.44
N ALA A 63 -14.67 12.24 19.85
CA ALA A 63 -13.36 12.66 19.37
C ALA A 63 -13.30 12.49 17.84
N GLY A 64 -12.62 13.43 17.18
CA GLY A 64 -12.45 13.37 15.73
C GLY A 64 -11.78 12.06 15.29
N ARG A 65 -12.02 11.68 14.03
CA ARG A 65 -11.35 10.54 13.39
C ARG A 65 -9.84 10.78 13.32
N PHE A 66 -9.05 9.73 13.50
CA PHE A 66 -7.61 9.76 13.27
C PHE A 66 -7.26 9.00 11.99
N TYR A 67 -6.24 9.48 11.30
CA TYR A 67 -5.82 8.98 10.00
C TYR A 67 -4.34 8.64 10.08
N MET A 68 -3.96 7.51 9.49
CA MET A 68 -2.58 7.11 9.35
C MET A 68 -2.37 6.62 7.92
N ALA A 69 -1.24 6.97 7.32
CA ALA A 69 -0.85 6.46 6.02
C ALA A 69 0.65 6.57 5.88
N HIS A 70 1.27 5.54 5.33
CA HIS A 70 2.70 5.54 5.09
C HIS A 70 3.06 4.72 3.86
N LEU A 71 4.05 5.23 3.13
CA LEU A 71 4.88 4.42 2.26
C LEU A 71 5.93 3.75 3.14
N PHE A 72 6.20 2.46 2.96
CA PHE A 72 7.20 1.77 3.76
C PHE A 72 7.93 0.69 2.98
N THR A 73 9.12 0.35 3.46
CA THR A 73 9.99 -0.70 2.92
C THR A 73 10.67 -1.45 4.06
N TYR A 74 11.23 -2.61 3.78
CA TYR A 74 12.06 -3.36 4.71
C TYR A 74 13.31 -3.91 4.02
N GLY A 75 14.40 -4.09 4.76
CA GLY A 75 15.62 -4.72 4.24
C GLY A 75 16.88 -4.01 4.69
N ASP A 76 17.89 -4.03 3.82
CA ASP A 76 19.22 -3.46 4.07
C ASP A 76 19.38 -2.02 3.57
N ARG A 77 18.40 -1.49 2.82
CA ARG A 77 18.37 -0.05 2.51
C ARG A 77 18.23 0.74 3.82
N GLN A 78 18.93 1.86 3.86
CA GLN A 78 18.91 2.78 4.99
C GLN A 78 18.80 4.21 4.46
N PHE A 79 17.58 4.73 4.49
CA PHE A 79 17.20 6.11 4.17
C PHE A 79 17.40 7.05 5.37
N ALA A 80 18.10 6.63 6.42
CA ALA A 80 18.38 7.48 7.59
C ALA A 80 19.20 8.73 7.24
N SER A 81 20.13 8.64 6.27
CA SER A 81 20.97 9.76 5.81
C SER A 81 20.33 10.59 4.69
N CYS A 82 19.37 10.02 3.97
CA CYS A 82 18.56 10.69 2.97
C CYS A 82 17.17 10.06 2.97
N ASN A 83 16.15 10.86 3.30
CA ASN A 83 14.75 10.44 3.36
C ASN A 83 13.80 11.41 2.64
N GLU A 84 14.35 12.26 1.78
CA GLU A 84 13.55 13.17 0.97
C GLU A 84 12.63 12.38 0.04
N THR A 85 11.34 12.72 0.06
CA THR A 85 10.36 12.15 -0.86
C THR A 85 9.87 13.19 -1.87
N ARG A 86 9.60 12.72 -3.08
CA ARG A 86 8.94 13.50 -4.14
C ARG A 86 7.82 12.66 -4.71
N TRP A 87 6.72 13.31 -5.04
CA TRP A 87 5.50 12.63 -5.46
C TRP A 87 5.02 13.15 -6.81
N LEU A 88 4.51 12.24 -7.63
CA LEU A 88 3.75 12.54 -8.84
C LEU A 88 2.36 11.93 -8.73
N LEU A 89 1.35 12.74 -9.02
CA LEU A 89 -0.03 12.30 -9.23
C LEU A 89 -0.33 12.43 -10.71
N ASP A 90 -0.63 11.31 -11.37
CA ASP A 90 -0.91 11.25 -12.80
C ASP A 90 0.19 11.92 -13.66
N GLY A 91 1.46 11.72 -13.27
CA GLY A 91 2.63 12.30 -13.92
C GLY A 91 2.90 13.78 -13.60
N ARG A 92 2.08 14.43 -12.77
CA ARG A 92 2.25 15.82 -12.35
C ARG A 92 2.85 15.89 -10.95
N ARG A 93 3.82 16.78 -10.74
CA ARG A 93 4.43 17.00 -9.43
C ARG A 93 3.37 17.40 -8.39
N ALA A 94 3.38 16.73 -7.25
CA ALA A 94 2.48 16.95 -6.12
C ALA A 94 3.29 17.35 -4.87
N PRO A 95 3.80 18.60 -4.79
CA PRO A 95 4.60 19.06 -3.65
C PRO A 95 3.82 19.13 -2.32
N GLU A 96 2.49 19.08 -2.38
CA GLU A 96 1.60 19.04 -1.23
C GLU A 96 1.69 17.72 -0.45
N ILE A 97 2.09 16.61 -1.09
CA ILE A 97 2.31 15.34 -0.40
C ILE A 97 3.66 15.38 0.29
N ARG A 98 3.62 15.53 1.61
CA ARG A 98 4.81 15.57 2.48
C ARG A 98 4.86 14.34 3.38
N THR A 99 6.06 13.86 3.65
CA THR A 99 6.30 12.73 4.55
C THR A 99 7.24 13.08 5.68
N THR A 100 7.09 12.41 6.81
CA THR A 100 8.09 12.34 7.88
C THR A 100 8.72 10.95 7.89
N TYR A 101 10.02 10.89 8.12
CA TYR A 101 10.76 9.64 8.16
C TYR A 101 10.79 9.04 9.56
N ARG A 102 10.57 7.73 9.65
CA ARG A 102 10.68 6.95 10.89
C ARG A 102 11.26 5.57 10.58
N VAL A 103 12.00 5.02 11.54
CA VAL A 103 12.61 3.70 11.42
C VAL A 103 12.25 2.85 12.64
N ASP A 104 11.79 1.64 12.39
CA ASP A 104 11.59 0.61 13.42
C ASP A 104 12.55 -0.55 13.15
N ARG A 105 13.14 -1.09 14.22
CA ARG A 105 13.98 -2.28 14.14
C ARG A 105 13.18 -3.49 14.61
N ALA A 106 13.00 -4.46 13.73
CA ALA A 106 12.29 -5.71 14.00
C ALA A 106 13.26 -6.89 13.83
N GLY A 107 13.92 -7.28 14.91
CA GLY A 107 14.97 -8.32 14.86
C GLY A 107 16.19 -7.85 14.05
N SER A 108 16.59 -8.63 13.05
CA SER A 108 17.66 -8.28 12.11
C SER A 108 17.22 -7.35 10.98
N ASN A 109 15.91 -7.16 10.80
CA ASN A 109 15.37 -6.36 9.70
C ASN A 109 15.09 -4.92 10.16
N THR A 110 15.38 -3.98 9.27
CA THR A 110 14.98 -2.58 9.43
C THR A 110 13.71 -2.35 8.62
N ILE A 111 12.69 -1.76 9.24
CA ILE A 111 11.49 -1.28 8.56
C ILE A 111 11.54 0.24 8.57
N GLU A 112 11.43 0.82 7.38
CA GLU A 112 11.54 2.26 7.18
C GLU A 112 10.21 2.80 6.68
N TYR A 113 9.72 3.85 7.33
CA TYR A 113 8.43 4.47 7.09
C TYR A 113 8.61 5.90 6.62
N PHE A 114 7.80 6.27 5.64
CA PHE A 114 7.59 7.62 5.16
C PHE A 114 6.13 7.96 5.44
N ASP A 115 5.87 8.33 6.70
CA ASP A 115 4.54 8.64 7.21
C ASP A 115 4.03 9.93 6.56
N LEU A 116 2.82 9.94 6.00
CA LEU A 116 2.23 11.17 5.49
C LEU A 116 2.08 12.20 6.62
N ALA A 117 2.48 13.44 6.37
CA ALA A 117 2.40 14.51 7.37
C ALA A 117 0.96 14.97 7.62
N ASP A 118 0.08 14.88 6.62
CA ASP A 118 -1.36 15.15 6.73
C ASP A 118 -2.17 14.06 6.01
N PRO A 119 -2.28 12.86 6.60
CA PRO A 119 -2.97 11.74 5.95
C PRO A 119 -4.46 12.00 5.74
N ARG A 120 -5.09 12.83 6.59
CA ARG A 120 -6.52 13.16 6.49
C ARG A 120 -6.83 13.90 5.19
N SER A 121 -6.03 14.91 4.84
CA SER A 121 -6.24 15.69 3.61
C SER A 121 -5.68 14.99 2.38
N MET A 122 -4.60 14.22 2.53
CA MET A 122 -3.88 13.63 1.39
C MET A 122 -4.47 12.31 0.90
N LEU A 123 -5.03 11.46 1.76
CA LEU A 123 -5.59 10.17 1.33
C LEU A 123 -6.67 10.29 0.24
N PRO A 124 -7.65 11.23 0.32
CA PRO A 124 -8.62 11.42 -0.76
C PRO A 124 -7.98 11.84 -2.08
N ILE A 125 -6.93 12.68 -2.04
CA ILE A 125 -6.21 13.15 -3.23
C ILE A 125 -5.44 11.99 -3.88
N ILE A 126 -4.70 11.22 -3.07
CA ILE A 126 -3.97 10.03 -3.51
C ILE A 126 -4.93 8.99 -4.11
N ALA A 127 -6.06 8.72 -3.45
CA ALA A 127 -7.05 7.76 -3.91
C ALA A 127 -7.76 8.18 -5.22
N ALA A 128 -7.89 9.50 -5.47
CA ALA A 128 -8.52 10.02 -6.68
C ALA A 128 -7.60 9.93 -7.91
N ALA A 129 -6.28 9.88 -7.72
CA ALA A 129 -5.33 9.75 -8.81
C ALA A 129 -5.45 8.38 -9.50
N LYS A 130 -5.20 8.33 -10.81
CA LYS A 130 -5.13 7.06 -11.56
C LYS A 130 -3.80 6.37 -11.33
N LYS A 131 -2.74 7.15 -11.15
CA LYS A 131 -1.36 6.69 -10.93
C LYS A 131 -0.69 7.56 -9.88
N VAL A 132 -0.02 6.93 -8.92
CA VAL A 132 0.77 7.62 -7.90
C VAL A 132 2.18 7.09 -7.93
N GLU A 133 3.12 7.97 -8.25
CA GLU A 133 4.54 7.67 -8.33
C GLU A 133 5.26 8.44 -7.23
N PHE A 134 6.35 7.86 -6.75
CA PHE A 134 7.19 8.48 -5.75
C PHE A 134 8.66 8.28 -6.09
N GLN A 135 9.47 9.17 -5.55
CA GLN A 135 10.91 9.02 -5.46
C GLN A 135 11.30 9.21 -3.99
N VAL A 136 12.00 8.24 -3.43
CA VAL A 136 12.69 8.35 -2.14
C VAL A 136 14.17 8.48 -2.43
N CYS A 137 14.72 9.68 -2.29
CA CYS A 137 16.09 10.00 -2.68
C CYS A 137 16.40 9.63 -4.13
N THR A 138 17.17 8.57 -4.38
CA THR A 138 17.52 8.11 -5.73
C THR A 138 16.66 6.93 -6.21
N VAL A 139 15.72 6.45 -5.39
CA VAL A 139 14.90 5.28 -5.69
C VAL A 139 13.51 5.72 -6.12
N GLU A 140 13.09 5.29 -7.29
CA GLU A 140 11.76 5.56 -7.84
C GLU A 140 10.85 4.35 -7.68
N GLY A 141 9.56 4.61 -7.52
CA GLY A 141 8.55 3.57 -7.42
C GLY A 141 7.15 4.12 -7.68
N ARG A 142 6.17 3.23 -7.60
CA ARG A 142 4.75 3.57 -7.72
C ARG A 142 3.93 2.81 -6.69
N ILE A 143 2.85 3.42 -6.22
CA ILE A 143 1.84 2.69 -5.46
C ILE A 143 1.19 1.69 -6.42
N LYS A 144 1.02 0.44 -5.98
CA LYS A 144 0.38 -0.61 -6.79
C LYS A 144 -1.08 -0.24 -7.03
N ASP A 145 -1.61 -0.61 -8.19
CA ASP A 145 -3.02 -0.34 -8.54
C ASP A 145 -3.97 -0.98 -7.51
N ALA A 146 -3.65 -2.19 -7.05
CA ALA A 146 -4.39 -2.88 -5.99
C ALA A 146 -4.38 -2.12 -4.65
N ASP A 147 -3.28 -1.45 -4.30
CA ASP A 147 -3.21 -0.63 -3.09
C ASP A 147 -4.06 0.63 -3.24
N LEU A 148 -4.04 1.28 -4.41
CA LEU A 148 -4.91 2.43 -4.69
C LEU A 148 -6.40 2.05 -4.61
N ASP A 149 -6.78 0.90 -5.19
CA ASP A 149 -8.14 0.38 -5.10
C ASP A 149 -8.55 0.05 -3.67
N GLY A 150 -7.64 -0.55 -2.89
CA GLY A 150 -7.85 -0.82 -1.47
C GLY A 150 -8.09 0.43 -0.65
N ILE A 151 -7.31 1.49 -0.89
CA ILE A 151 -7.48 2.80 -0.23
C ILE A 151 -8.83 3.44 -0.60
N ARG A 152 -9.27 3.33 -1.87
CA ARG A 152 -10.60 3.80 -2.29
C ARG A 152 -11.71 3.08 -1.54
N GLN A 153 -11.60 1.75 -1.40
CA GLN A 153 -12.56 0.94 -0.66
C GLN A 153 -12.59 1.30 0.84
N MET A 154 -11.41 1.49 1.45
CA MET A 154 -11.27 1.96 2.84
C MET A 154 -11.96 3.31 3.05
N LEU A 155 -11.71 4.29 2.19
CA LEU A 155 -12.32 5.63 2.27
C LEU A 155 -13.85 5.59 2.11
N LYS A 156 -14.35 4.69 1.25
CA LYS A 156 -15.79 4.46 1.07
C LYS A 156 -16.40 3.83 2.32
N ALA A 157 -15.78 2.81 2.90
CA ALA A 157 -16.26 2.14 4.12
C ALA A 157 -16.28 3.06 5.35
N ALA A 158 -15.41 4.07 5.39
CA ALA A 158 -15.35 5.09 6.44
C ALA A 158 -16.44 6.17 6.33
N ASN A 159 -17.10 6.28 5.17
CA ASN A 159 -18.18 7.24 4.91
C ASN A 159 -19.40 6.52 4.31
N PRO A 160 -20.02 5.61 5.08
CA PRO A 160 -21.20 4.87 4.63
C PRO A 160 -22.41 5.77 4.42
#